data_AF-A0A2G2A441-F1
#
_entry.id   AF-A0A2G2A441-F1
#
_cell.length_a   1.000
_cell.length_b   1.000
_cell.length_c   1.000
_cell.angle_alpha   90.00
_cell.angle_beta   90.00
_cell.angle_gamma   90.00
#
_symmetry.space_group_name_H-M   'P 1'
#
loop_
_entity.id
_entity.type
_entity.pdbx_description
1 polymer ?
#
loop_
_entity_poly.entity_id
_entity_poly.type
_entity_poly.pdbx_seq_one_letter_code
_entity_poly.pdbx_strand_id
1 'polypeptide(L)'
;MVATESQQVYTVGVIVTEPTRTKPIRLTQLAQGQSARLDSSSLPDIQTEELRAMGLGPECELRVCKMGEPCIIWLGSGAGGCRIALAKKLADHLHVRPC
;
A
#
# COMPACT_ATOMS: atom_id res chain seq x y z
N MET A 1 -12.03 -17.23 44.93
CA MET A 1 -12.60 -17.52 43.59
C MET A 1 -11.95 -16.54 42.65
N VAL A 2 -11.12 -17.05 41.74
CA VAL A 2 -10.13 -16.29 40.95
C VAL A 2 -10.80 -15.64 39.74
N ALA A 3 -10.71 -14.31 39.66
CA ALA A 3 -11.00 -13.54 38.45
C ALA A 3 -9.86 -13.75 37.45
N THR A 4 -10.18 -14.23 36.24
CA THR A 4 -9.20 -14.39 35.16
C THR A 4 -9.30 -13.17 34.25
N GLU A 5 -8.33 -12.27 34.40
CA GLU A 5 -8.13 -11.07 33.60
C GLU A 5 -7.53 -11.42 32.23
N SER A 6 -8.25 -10.97 31.19
CA SER A 6 -7.79 -10.27 30.00
C SER A 6 -6.30 -10.33 29.63
N GLN A 7 -6.00 -10.78 28.40
CA GLN A 7 -4.85 -10.25 27.69
C GLN A 7 -5.15 -10.06 26.21
N GLN A 8 -5.50 -8.81 25.89
CA GLN A 8 -5.69 -8.30 24.55
C GLN A 8 -4.34 -7.78 24.06
N VAL A 9 -3.73 -8.51 23.12
CA VAL A 9 -2.45 -8.14 22.53
C VAL A 9 -2.70 -7.10 21.43
N TYR A 10 -2.33 -5.85 21.70
CA TYR A 10 -2.32 -4.77 20.71
C TYR A 10 -0.86 -4.50 20.34
N THR A 11 -0.46 -4.89 19.13
CA THR A 11 0.91 -4.67 18.66
C THR A 11 1.06 -3.28 18.05
N VAL A 12 1.69 -2.41 18.84
CA VAL A 12 2.74 -1.42 18.53
C VAL A 12 2.68 -0.67 17.18
N GLY A 13 2.18 0.57 17.29
CA GLY A 13 2.74 1.82 16.77
C GLY A 13 3.74 1.82 15.61
N VAL A 14 3.31 2.44 14.50
CA VAL A 14 4.20 3.23 13.64
C VAL A 14 3.51 4.57 13.38
N ILE A 15 4.01 5.65 14.02
CA ILE A 15 3.69 7.02 13.65
C ILE A 15 4.74 7.50 12.64
N VAL A 16 4.38 7.50 11.36
CA VAL A 16 5.23 8.08 10.30
C VAL A 16 4.82 9.55 10.11
N THR A 17 5.80 10.44 10.29
CA THR A 17 5.71 11.90 10.28
C THR A 17 5.25 12.46 8.92
N GLU A 18 4.40 13.48 8.94
CA GLU A 18 3.79 14.15 7.78
C GLU A 18 4.80 14.90 6.90
N PRO A 19 4.60 14.85 5.57
CA PRO A 19 4.70 16.05 4.74
C PRO A 19 3.38 16.26 3.98
N THR A 20 2.70 17.40 4.23
CA THR A 20 1.51 17.90 3.48
C THR A 20 0.42 16.85 3.20
N ARG A 21 -0.45 16.67 4.20
CA ARG A 21 -1.40 15.55 4.38
C ARG A 21 -2.52 15.49 3.34
N THR A 22 -2.21 15.12 2.10
CA THR A 22 -3.22 14.56 1.20
C THR A 22 -3.67 13.23 1.80
N LYS A 23 -4.97 13.11 2.11
CA LYS A 23 -5.54 11.90 2.72
C LYS A 23 -5.14 10.69 1.87
N PRO A 24 -4.65 9.60 2.49
CA PRO A 24 -4.38 8.38 1.74
C PRO A 24 -5.69 7.89 1.10
N ILE A 25 -5.63 7.68 -0.21
CA ILE A 25 -6.72 7.13 -1.03
C ILE A 25 -6.40 5.69 -1.39
N ARG A 26 -7.39 4.92 -1.81
CA ARG A 26 -7.14 3.57 -2.32
C ARG A 26 -6.44 3.65 -3.66
N LEU A 27 -5.60 2.67 -3.98
CA LEU A 27 -4.96 2.60 -5.29
C LEU A 27 -5.99 2.53 -6.42
N THR A 28 -7.16 1.93 -6.18
CA THR A 28 -8.30 1.89 -7.11
C THR A 28 -8.98 3.24 -7.37
N GLN A 29 -8.73 4.24 -6.52
CA GLN A 29 -9.28 5.60 -6.66
C GLN A 29 -8.39 6.54 -7.48
N LEU A 30 -7.16 6.13 -7.80
CA LEU A 30 -6.31 6.86 -8.73
C LEU A 30 -6.85 6.76 -10.15
N ALA A 31 -6.57 7.78 -10.96
CA ALA A 31 -6.79 7.72 -12.39
C ALA A 31 -5.58 7.11 -13.11
N GLN A 32 -5.83 6.54 -14.29
CA GLN A 32 -4.75 6.07 -15.17
C GLN A 32 -3.79 7.23 -15.49
N GLY A 33 -2.50 6.95 -15.41
CA GLY A 33 -1.42 7.90 -15.67
C GLY A 33 -0.96 8.67 -14.44
N GLN A 34 -1.73 8.67 -13.33
CA GLN A 34 -1.35 9.35 -12.10
C GLN A 34 -0.28 8.58 -11.33
N SER A 35 0.58 9.34 -10.69
CA SER A 35 1.59 8.85 -9.77
C SER A 35 1.09 9.00 -8.33
N ALA A 36 1.54 8.11 -7.48
CA ALA A 36 1.27 8.13 -6.06
C ALA A 36 2.39 7.42 -5.31
N ARG A 37 2.44 7.60 -4.01
CA ARG A 37 3.38 6.93 -3.12
C ARG A 37 2.64 5.96 -2.22
N LEU A 38 3.15 4.75 -2.05
CA LEU A 38 2.56 3.77 -1.15
C LEU A 38 2.69 4.26 0.30
N ASP A 39 1.56 4.36 0.99
CA ASP A 39 1.51 4.84 2.36
C ASP A 39 1.36 3.68 3.34
N SER A 40 0.37 2.82 3.11
CA SER A 40 0.04 1.70 3.99
C SER A 40 -0.73 0.63 3.23
N SER A 41 -0.70 -0.60 3.73
CA SER A 41 -1.50 -1.71 3.20
C SER A 41 -2.38 -2.27 4.31
N SER A 42 -3.68 -2.42 4.05
CA SER A 42 -4.62 -3.09 4.96
C SER A 42 -4.70 -4.58 4.59
N LEU A 43 -3.57 -5.26 4.68
CA LEU A 43 -3.40 -6.69 4.35
C LEU A 43 -2.81 -7.41 5.57
N PRO A 44 -3.08 -8.72 5.73
CA PRO A 44 -2.42 -9.52 6.76
C PRO A 44 -0.90 -9.59 6.50
N ASP A 45 -0.10 -9.71 7.57
CA ASP A 45 1.37 -9.60 7.53
C ASP A 45 2.03 -10.45 6.44
N ILE A 46 1.53 -11.68 6.22
CA ILE A 46 2.03 -12.61 5.20
C ILE A 46 1.98 -11.98 3.79
N GLN A 47 0.88 -11.33 3.43
CA GLN A 47 0.73 -10.67 2.12
C GLN A 47 1.58 -9.39 2.03
N THR A 48 1.84 -8.73 3.16
CA THR A 48 2.72 -7.55 3.21
C THR A 48 4.18 -7.94 2.94
N GLU A 49 4.64 -9.09 3.41
CA GLU A 49 5.98 -9.60 3.10
C GLU A 49 6.11 -9.94 1.61
N GLU A 50 5.09 -10.57 1.02
CA GLU A 50 5.06 -10.86 -0.42
C GLU A 50 5.11 -9.57 -1.27
N LEU A 51 4.35 -8.54 -0.87
CA LEU A 51 4.42 -7.22 -1.50
C LEU A 51 5.82 -6.61 -1.40
N ARG A 52 6.44 -6.65 -0.22
CA ARG A 52 7.81 -6.17 -0.04
C ARG A 52 8.81 -6.94 -0.89
N ALA A 53 8.66 -8.26 -1.00
CA ALA A 53 9.49 -9.09 -1.87
C ALA A 53 9.35 -8.70 -3.35
N MET A 54 8.18 -8.20 -3.77
CA MET A 54 7.95 -7.63 -5.09
C MET A 54 8.42 -6.18 -5.26
N GLY A 55 8.97 -5.56 -4.22
CA GLY A 55 9.39 -4.15 -4.23
C GLY A 55 8.25 -3.15 -3.96
N LEU A 56 7.07 -3.61 -3.54
CA LEU A 56 6.00 -2.77 -2.99
C LEU A 56 6.24 -2.54 -1.49
N GLY A 57 7.21 -1.67 -1.21
CA GLY A 57 7.53 -1.23 0.15
C GLY A 57 6.77 0.04 0.57
N PRO A 58 6.69 0.32 1.88
CA PRO A 58 6.25 1.62 2.35
C PRO A 58 7.14 2.69 1.71
N GLU A 59 6.54 3.82 1.34
CA GLU A 59 7.23 4.93 0.69
C GLU A 59 7.69 4.72 -0.77
N CYS A 60 7.36 3.60 -1.40
CA CYS A 60 7.65 3.41 -2.83
C CYS A 60 6.76 4.28 -3.72
N GLU A 61 7.35 4.89 -4.74
CA GLU A 61 6.60 5.58 -5.79
C GLU A 61 6.03 4.58 -6.78
N LEU A 62 4.77 4.79 -7.13
CA LEU A 62 4.05 4.00 -8.09
C LEU A 62 3.27 4.88 -9.06
N ARG A 63 3.10 4.42 -10.29
CA ARG A 63 2.31 5.09 -11.31
C ARG A 63 1.30 4.13 -11.91
N VAL A 64 0.06 4.56 -12.02
CA VAL A 64 -0.98 3.75 -12.62
C VAL A 64 -0.79 3.73 -14.13
N CYS A 65 -0.46 2.57 -14.70
CA CYS A 65 -0.38 2.39 -16.15
C CYS A 65 -1.72 2.02 -16.76
N LYS A 66 -2.51 1.19 -16.07
CA LYS A 66 -3.83 0.72 -16.51
C LYS A 66 -4.70 0.42 -15.30
N MET A 67 -5.88 1.02 -15.24
CA MET A 67 -6.92 0.61 -14.30
C MET A 67 -7.77 -0.52 -14.89
N GLY A 68 -8.17 -1.49 -14.06
CA GLY A 68 -8.98 -2.63 -14.47
C GLY A 68 -8.59 -3.93 -13.76
N GLU A 69 -8.90 -5.07 -14.37
CA GLU A 69 -8.45 -6.38 -13.90
C GLU A 69 -7.57 -7.03 -14.98
N PRO A 70 -6.26 -7.22 -14.72
CA PRO A 70 -5.49 -6.73 -13.56
C PRO A 70 -5.17 -5.22 -13.65
N CYS A 71 -5.01 -4.56 -12.49
CA CYS A 71 -4.50 -3.20 -12.41
C CYS A 71 -2.99 -3.22 -12.67
N ILE A 72 -2.53 -2.50 -13.68
CA ILE A 72 -1.10 -2.44 -14.01
C ILE A 72 -0.53 -1.16 -13.43
N ILE A 73 0.45 -1.31 -12.55
CA ILE A 73 1.21 -0.20 -11.99
C ILE A 73 2.68 -0.31 -12.38
N TRP A 74 3.33 0.83 -12.49
CA TRP A 74 4.77 0.96 -12.57
C TRP A 74 5.30 1.28 -11.18
N LEU A 75 6.30 0.55 -10.71
CA LEU A 75 6.98 0.77 -9.45
C LEU A 75 8.38 1.32 -9.68
N GLY A 76 8.77 2.30 -8.86
CA GLY A 76 10.11 2.88 -8.86
C GLY A 76 10.21 4.20 -9.59
N SER A 77 11.32 4.89 -9.35
CA SER A 77 11.62 6.22 -9.89
C SER A 77 12.54 6.11 -11.10
N GLY A 78 12.19 6.76 -12.22
CA GLY A 78 13.01 6.81 -13.43
C GLY A 78 12.94 5.57 -14.35
N ALA A 79 14.02 5.34 -15.11
CA ALA A 79 14.09 4.36 -16.20
C ALA A 79 14.24 2.88 -15.75
N GLY A 80 14.50 2.65 -14.46
CA GLY A 80 14.73 1.31 -13.89
C GLY A 80 13.53 0.70 -13.15
N GLY A 81 12.33 1.23 -13.35
CA GLY A 81 11.15 0.72 -12.66
C GLY A 81 10.57 -0.58 -13.23
N CYS A 82 9.72 -1.24 -12.43
CA CYS A 82 9.10 -2.52 -12.76
C CYS A 82 7.59 -2.36 -13.00
N ARG A 83 7.05 -3.04 -14.02
CA ARG A 83 5.59 -3.14 -14.21
C ARG A 83 5.07 -4.32 -13.43
N ILE A 84 4.14 -4.07 -12.52
CA ILE A 84 3.46 -5.11 -11.74
C ILE A 84 1.97 -5.09 -12.07
N ALA A 85 1.46 -6.27 -12.41
CA ALA A 85 0.04 -6.52 -12.53
C ALA A 85 -0.51 -6.93 -11.17
N LEU A 86 -1.30 -6.07 -10.55
CA LEU A 86 -1.96 -6.32 -9.28
C LEU A 86 -3.40 -6.78 -9.52
N ALA A 87 -3.83 -7.77 -8.74
CA ALA A 87 -5.24 -8.08 -8.64
C ALA A 87 -6.01 -6.89 -8.06
N LYS A 88 -7.22 -6.62 -8.57
CA LYS A 88 -8.05 -5.51 -8.09
C LYS A 88 -8.35 -5.60 -6.59
N LYS A 89 -8.55 -6.82 -6.07
CA LYS A 89 -8.71 -7.06 -4.63
C LYS A 89 -7.51 -6.54 -3.84
N LEU A 90 -6.30 -6.87 -4.28
CA LEU A 90 -5.06 -6.42 -3.64
C LEU A 90 -4.95 -4.89 -3.71
N ALA A 91 -5.21 -4.31 -4.88
CA ALA A 91 -5.22 -2.85 -5.08
C ALA A 91 -6.23 -2.11 -4.18
N ASP A 92 -7.39 -2.71 -3.85
CA ASP A 92 -8.38 -2.08 -2.97
C ASP A 92 -7.90 -1.96 -1.51
N HIS A 93 -6.99 -2.86 -1.08
CA HIS A 93 -6.39 -2.84 0.25
C HIS A 93 -5.12 -1.97 0.34
N LEU A 94 -4.61 -1.47 -0.79
CA LEU A 94 -3.45 -0.58 -0.83
C LEU A 94 -3.88 0.87 -0.70
N HIS A 95 -3.31 1.55 0.29
CA HIS A 95 -3.48 2.98 0.53
C HIS A 95 -2.28 3.75 0.02
N VAL A 96 -2.53 4.75 -0.80
CA VAL A 96 -1.54 5.53 -1.51
C VAL A 96 -1.82 7.02 -1.38
N ARG A 97 -0.78 7.84 -1.46
CA ARG A 97 -0.87 9.29 -1.48
C ARG A 97 -0.55 9.78 -2.89
N PRO A 98 -1.47 10.44 -3.59
CA PRO A 98 -1.19 10.99 -4.92
C PRO A 98 -0.09 12.07 -4.82
N CYS A 99 0.81 12.09 -5.81
CA CYS A 99 1.89 13.06 -5.95
C CYS A 99 1.84 13.79 -7.29
#